data_AF-A0A264VY56-F1
#
_entry.id   AF-A0A264VY56-F1
#
_cell.length_a   1.000
_cell.length_b   1.000
_cell.length_c   1.000
_cell.angle_alpha   90.00
_cell.angle_beta   90.00
_cell.angle_gamma   90.00
#
_symmetry.space_group_name_H-M   'P 1'
#
loop_
_entity.id
_entity.type
_entity.pdbx_description
1 polymer ?
#
loop_
_entity_poly.entity_id
_entity_poly.type
_entity_poly.pdbx_seq_one_letter_code
_entity_poly.pdbx_strand_id
1 'polypeptide(L)'
;MNIFDTNVLVQVVPNLKTSQNWLLDKFFPNVVESDTEEVSIDVDVGLRRMAPFVSPLVEGKLVESRKFQTNSFKPAYIKDKRAPDLRKPIKRQIGERIGGQYTAAERAELNLQLEMVDQIDMINRRLEWMASNALVSATVTVTGEGYETKVVNFGRAAELTVTLSGSDKWPIQVDAGKTNTQPSDDIEDWAGRILKNSGAAATDIVFTTKSWKAFRLDTTIKDTAITFPALGPFGNQINAGTQVQKGAVYKGHWGNYDLWLYNDWYIDPVDNIEKPMIPDGSVIMSGADLMGTRAFGAIIDPAFDYGPLAFAPKSWLEHDPAQRFLMMQSSPLVIPSRVNAALCATVV
;
A
#
# COMPACT_ATOMS: atom_id res chain seq x y z
N MET A 1 48.82 10.97 13.05
CA MET A 1 48.26 9.60 12.93
C MET A 1 49.46 8.68 12.78
N ASN A 2 49.73 7.83 13.77
CA ASN A 2 51.00 7.11 13.93
C ASN A 2 51.03 5.85 13.02
N ILE A 3 52.21 5.40 12.59
CA ILE A 3 52.36 4.34 11.56
C ILE A 3 52.06 2.91 12.09
N PHE A 4 51.73 2.77 13.37
CA PHE A 4 51.52 1.51 14.09
C PHE A 4 50.10 1.30 14.64
N ASP A 5 49.15 2.20 14.37
CA ASP A 5 47.76 2.00 14.79
C ASP A 5 47.07 0.98 13.87
N THR A 6 46.98 -0.28 14.30
CA THR A 6 46.20 -1.35 13.67
C THR A 6 44.70 -1.15 13.92
N ASN A 7 44.11 -0.17 13.26
CA ASN A 7 42.65 -0.01 13.27
C ASN A 7 42.01 -1.13 12.43
N VAL A 8 41.11 -1.90 13.02
CA VAL A 8 40.36 -2.99 12.35
C VAL A 8 38.89 -2.60 12.31
N LEU A 9 38.27 -2.70 11.13
CA LEU A 9 36.83 -2.53 11.01
C LEU A 9 36.12 -3.69 11.72
N VAL A 10 35.34 -3.40 12.76
CA VAL A 10 34.69 -4.41 13.59
C VAL A 10 33.37 -4.90 12.97
N GLN A 11 32.53 -4.01 12.44
CA GLN A 11 31.23 -4.38 11.84
C GLN A 11 30.65 -3.23 10.98
N VAL A 12 29.74 -3.56 10.06
CA VAL A 12 28.81 -2.62 9.39
C VAL A 12 27.42 -2.72 10.02
N VAL A 13 26.82 -1.57 10.33
CA VAL A 13 25.42 -1.49 10.78
C VAL A 13 24.56 -1.03 9.59
N PRO A 14 23.70 -1.89 9.02
CA PRO A 14 22.86 -1.53 7.88
C PRO A 14 21.68 -0.63 8.28
N ASN A 15 21.14 0.13 7.33
CA ASN A 15 19.90 0.88 7.52
C ASN A 15 18.71 -0.08 7.65
N LEU A 16 17.83 0.19 8.60
CA LEU A 16 16.62 -0.60 8.84
C LEU A 16 15.36 0.02 8.23
N LYS A 17 15.40 1.27 7.77
CA LYS A 17 14.28 1.97 7.10
C LYS A 17 14.16 1.56 5.62
N THR A 18 13.82 0.31 5.35
CA THR A 18 13.57 -0.21 3.99
C THR A 18 12.11 0.00 3.58
N SER A 19 11.78 -0.09 2.28
CA SER A 19 10.37 -0.13 1.85
C SER A 19 9.66 -1.37 2.39
N GLN A 20 8.39 -1.21 2.74
CA GLN A 20 7.47 -2.30 3.07
C GLN A 20 6.41 -2.38 1.97
N ASN A 21 6.03 -3.58 1.56
CA ASN A 21 5.08 -3.82 0.46
C ASN A 21 3.81 -4.56 0.94
N TRP A 22 3.47 -4.44 2.22
CA TRP A 22 2.46 -5.30 2.82
C TRP A 22 1.04 -5.02 2.27
N LEU A 23 0.67 -3.74 2.08
CA LEU A 23 -0.62 -3.39 1.49
C LEU A 23 -0.70 -3.90 0.05
N LEU A 24 0.38 -3.72 -0.70
CA LEU A 24 0.51 -4.22 -2.05
C LEU A 24 0.33 -5.75 -2.10
N ASP A 25 1.05 -6.49 -1.28
CA ASP A 25 1.07 -7.97 -1.33
C ASP A 25 -0.26 -8.56 -0.85
N LYS A 26 -0.93 -7.91 0.10
CA LYS A 26 -2.19 -8.38 0.65
C LYS A 26 -3.39 -8.05 -0.23
N PHE A 27 -3.47 -6.83 -0.78
CA PHE A 27 -4.68 -6.31 -1.44
C PHE A 27 -4.53 -6.10 -2.94
N PHE A 28 -3.29 -6.01 -3.45
CA PHE A 28 -2.99 -5.76 -4.86
C PHE A 28 -2.05 -6.82 -5.44
N PRO A 29 -2.42 -8.11 -5.43
CA PRO A 29 -1.51 -9.19 -5.83
C PRO A 29 -1.27 -9.27 -7.35
N ASN A 30 -2.19 -8.74 -8.16
CA ASN A 30 -2.09 -8.87 -9.61
C ASN A 30 -1.05 -7.88 -10.15
N VAL A 31 -0.22 -8.32 -11.10
CA VAL A 31 0.72 -7.48 -11.82
C VAL A 31 0.39 -7.53 -13.30
N VAL A 32 0.24 -6.37 -13.92
CA VAL A 32 -0.04 -6.22 -15.35
C VAL A 32 0.96 -5.26 -15.95
N GLU A 33 1.62 -5.70 -17.00
CA GLU A 33 2.55 -4.90 -17.79
C GLU A 33 1.87 -4.65 -19.15
N SER A 34 1.73 -3.37 -19.54
CA SER A 34 1.02 -2.97 -20.76
C SER A 34 1.99 -2.38 -21.79
N ASP A 35 1.89 -2.84 -23.03
CA ASP A 35 2.65 -2.32 -24.19
C ASP A 35 2.20 -0.90 -24.60
N THR A 36 1.11 -0.41 -24.01
CA THR A 36 0.56 0.93 -24.25
C THR A 36 0.79 1.85 -23.06
N GLU A 37 0.72 3.16 -23.29
CA GLU A 37 0.79 4.17 -22.21
C GLU A 37 -0.44 4.14 -21.28
N GLU A 38 -1.54 3.53 -21.72
CA GLU A 38 -2.78 3.45 -20.97
C GLU A 38 -3.06 2.01 -20.53
N VAL A 39 -3.56 1.87 -19.31
CA VAL A 39 -4.00 0.60 -18.74
C VAL A 39 -5.51 0.63 -18.63
N SER A 40 -6.18 -0.31 -19.29
CA SER A 40 -7.63 -0.49 -19.21
C SER A 40 -7.98 -1.68 -18.33
N ILE A 41 -8.99 -1.53 -17.49
CA ILE A 41 -9.58 -2.62 -16.70
C ILE A 41 -11.06 -2.71 -17.00
N ASP A 42 -11.51 -3.92 -17.35
CA ASP A 42 -12.91 -4.27 -17.46
C ASP A 42 -13.43 -4.77 -16.13
N VAL A 43 -14.45 -4.09 -15.60
CA VAL A 43 -15.15 -4.47 -14.39
C VAL A 43 -16.56 -4.94 -14.76
N ASP A 44 -16.86 -6.19 -14.42
CA ASP A 44 -18.22 -6.72 -14.50
C ASP A 44 -19.04 -6.22 -13.30
N VAL A 45 -19.89 -5.22 -13.54
CA VAL A 45 -20.76 -4.65 -12.51
C VAL A 45 -22.10 -5.40 -12.52
N GLY A 46 -22.20 -6.40 -11.65
CA GLY A 46 -23.41 -7.19 -11.47
C GLY A 46 -24.49 -6.45 -10.66
N LEU A 47 -25.72 -6.43 -11.17
CA LEU A 47 -26.91 -5.99 -10.43
C LEU A 47 -27.70 -7.20 -9.91
N ARG A 48 -28.20 -7.12 -8.67
CA ARG A 48 -29.07 -8.15 -8.06
C ARG A 48 -30.51 -8.04 -8.59
N ARG A 49 -30.72 -8.38 -9.86
CA ARG A 49 -32.03 -8.31 -10.52
C ARG A 49 -32.91 -9.50 -10.13
N MET A 50 -34.20 -9.26 -9.88
CA MET A 50 -35.20 -10.31 -9.72
C MET A 50 -35.91 -10.57 -11.05
N ALA A 51 -36.25 -11.83 -11.33
CA ALA A 51 -37.02 -12.18 -12.51
C ALA A 51 -38.46 -11.63 -12.41
N PRO A 52 -39.03 -11.08 -13.51
CA PRO A 52 -40.40 -10.59 -13.49
C PRO A 52 -41.40 -11.76 -13.46
N PHE A 53 -42.47 -11.62 -12.68
CA PHE A 53 -43.63 -12.50 -12.80
C PHE A 53 -44.46 -12.09 -14.01
N VAL A 54 -44.84 -13.07 -14.84
CA VAL A 54 -45.72 -12.88 -15.99
C VAL A 54 -46.77 -14.00 -16.01
N SER A 55 -48.01 -13.65 -16.34
CA SER A 55 -49.09 -14.61 -16.52
C SER A 55 -48.78 -15.55 -17.70
N PRO A 56 -49.07 -16.86 -17.62
CA PRO A 56 -48.85 -17.81 -18.72
C PRO A 56 -49.56 -17.44 -20.04
N LEU A 57 -50.56 -16.56 -19.98
CA LEU A 57 -51.36 -16.13 -21.13
C LEU A 57 -50.84 -14.83 -21.77
N VAL A 58 -49.76 -14.24 -21.27
CA VAL A 58 -49.18 -12.98 -21.76
C VAL A 58 -47.71 -13.20 -22.12
N GLU A 59 -47.25 -12.52 -23.18
CA GLU A 59 -45.86 -12.58 -23.60
C GLU A 59 -44.90 -12.08 -22.50
N GLY A 60 -43.78 -12.77 -22.33
CA GLY A 60 -42.77 -12.47 -21.34
C GLY A 60 -42.15 -11.07 -21.50
N LYS A 61 -41.71 -10.47 -20.40
CA LYS A 61 -40.98 -9.20 -20.45
C LYS A 61 -39.52 -9.44 -20.80
N LEU A 62 -38.99 -8.68 -21.76
CA LEU A 62 -37.57 -8.64 -22.07
C LEU A 62 -36.78 -8.11 -20.86
N VAL A 63 -35.77 -8.86 -20.43
CA VAL A 63 -34.86 -8.47 -19.36
C VAL A 63 -33.52 -8.11 -19.98
N GLU A 64 -32.98 -6.94 -19.64
CA GLU A 64 -31.66 -6.53 -20.12
C GLU A 64 -30.56 -7.50 -19.67
N SER A 65 -29.57 -7.71 -20.54
CA SER A 65 -28.35 -8.45 -20.22
C SER A 65 -27.44 -7.67 -19.25
N ARG A 66 -26.43 -8.36 -18.72
CA ARG A 66 -25.35 -7.79 -17.91
C ARG A 66 -24.48 -6.86 -18.76
N LYS A 67 -24.03 -5.75 -18.19
CA LYS A 67 -23.13 -4.76 -18.82
C LYS A 67 -21.78 -4.82 -18.13
N PHE A 68 -20.70 -4.62 -18.87
CA PHE A 68 -19.36 -4.42 -18.32
C PHE A 68 -19.00 -2.92 -18.41
N GLN A 69 -18.12 -2.47 -17.53
CA GLN A 69 -17.57 -1.11 -17.54
C GLN A 69 -16.06 -1.18 -17.77
N THR A 70 -15.59 -0.53 -18.82
CA THR A 70 -14.16 -0.37 -19.09
C THR A 70 -13.67 0.97 -18.55
N ASN A 71 -12.71 0.95 -17.63
CA ASN A 71 -12.05 2.15 -17.14
C ASN A 71 -10.60 2.17 -17.65
N SER A 72 -10.24 3.19 -18.44
CA SER A 72 -8.85 3.42 -18.89
C SER A 72 -8.18 4.45 -17.99
N PHE A 73 -6.95 4.15 -17.58
CA PHE A 73 -6.11 5.02 -16.78
C PHE A 73 -4.75 5.15 -17.42
N LYS A 74 -4.20 6.36 -17.44
CA LYS A 74 -2.81 6.63 -17.82
C LYS A 74 -1.95 6.67 -16.55
N PRO A 75 -1.06 5.69 -16.32
CA PRO A 75 -0.15 5.70 -15.17
C PRO A 75 0.77 6.92 -15.18
N ALA A 76 1.27 7.28 -14.00
CA ALA A 76 2.22 8.36 -13.85
C ALA A 76 3.63 7.86 -14.15
N TYR A 77 4.41 8.67 -14.86
CA TYR A 77 5.80 8.32 -15.15
C TYR A 77 6.72 8.75 -14.00
N ILE A 78 7.53 7.82 -13.49
CA ILE A 78 8.54 8.05 -12.46
C ILE A 78 9.92 7.95 -13.11
N LYS A 79 10.75 8.99 -12.90
CA LYS A 79 12.16 9.00 -13.30
C LYS A 79 13.03 9.43 -12.13
N ASP A 80 13.78 8.50 -11.55
CA ASP A 80 14.84 8.82 -10.59
C ASP A 80 16.17 8.83 -11.34
N LYS A 81 16.78 10.01 -11.51
CA LYS A 81 18.10 10.18 -12.14
C LYS A 81 19.12 10.57 -11.07
N ARG A 82 20.18 9.78 -10.98
CA ARG A 82 21.31 9.99 -10.06
C ARG A 82 22.61 10.09 -10.80
N ALA A 83 23.54 10.82 -10.19
CA ALA A 83 24.91 10.88 -10.61
C ALA A 83 25.77 10.34 -9.44
N PRO A 84 26.09 9.03 -9.41
CA PRO A 84 26.93 8.45 -8.38
C PRO A 84 28.22 9.25 -8.20
N ASP A 85 28.62 9.49 -6.94
CA ASP A 85 29.79 10.31 -6.63
C ASP A 85 31.06 9.73 -7.28
N LEU A 86 31.74 10.55 -8.10
CA LEU A 86 33.00 10.22 -8.76
C LEU A 86 34.11 9.80 -7.79
N ARG A 87 34.03 10.26 -6.54
CA ARG A 87 35.06 10.00 -5.51
C ARG A 87 34.74 8.77 -4.66
N LYS A 88 33.50 8.27 -4.67
CA LYS A 88 33.12 7.06 -3.92
C LYS A 88 33.94 5.81 -4.30
N PRO A 89 34.27 5.56 -5.59
CA PRO A 89 35.11 4.42 -5.99
C PRO A 89 36.57 4.52 -5.50
N ILE A 90 37.06 5.74 -5.27
CA ILE A 90 38.43 6.01 -4.80
C ILE A 90 38.50 5.89 -3.27
N LYS A 91 37.40 6.22 -2.59
CA LYS A 91 37.26 6.08 -1.14
C LYS A 91 36.91 4.64 -0.78
N ARG A 92 37.30 4.26 0.44
CA ARG A 92 36.93 2.96 1.04
C ARG A 92 35.40 2.86 1.15
N GLN A 93 34.84 1.72 0.76
CA GLN A 93 33.41 1.46 0.94
C GLN A 93 33.07 1.08 2.39
N ILE A 94 31.79 1.27 2.76
CA ILE A 94 31.28 0.78 4.04
C ILE A 94 31.42 -0.76 4.08
N GLY A 95 32.03 -1.31 5.12
CA GLY A 95 32.29 -2.77 5.22
C GLY A 95 33.64 -3.25 4.72
N GLU A 96 34.40 -2.40 4.04
CA GLU A 96 35.71 -2.77 3.55
C GLU A 96 36.78 -2.68 4.66
N ARG A 97 37.67 -3.68 4.70
CA ARG A 97 38.78 -3.72 5.66
C ARG A 97 39.62 -2.45 5.57
N ILE A 98 40.08 -1.96 6.71
CA ILE A 98 41.04 -0.85 6.78
C ILE A 98 42.34 -1.32 6.09
N GLY A 99 42.71 -0.67 4.99
CA GLY A 99 43.78 -1.09 4.09
C GLY A 99 43.32 -1.41 2.66
N GLY A 100 42.02 -1.57 2.44
CA GLY A 100 41.43 -1.86 1.12
C GLY A 100 41.47 -3.34 0.76
N GLN A 101 40.38 -3.85 0.19
CA GLN A 101 40.22 -5.22 -0.29
C GLN A 101 39.74 -5.26 -1.74
N TYR A 102 38.99 -4.24 -2.18
CA TYR A 102 38.46 -4.13 -3.53
C TYR A 102 39.29 -3.20 -4.40
N THR A 103 39.31 -3.48 -5.69
CA THR A 103 39.80 -2.55 -6.72
C THR A 103 38.86 -1.35 -6.87
N ALA A 104 39.34 -0.24 -7.43
CA ALA A 104 38.49 0.92 -7.69
C ALA A 104 37.33 0.61 -8.65
N ALA A 105 37.52 -0.33 -9.59
CA ALA A 105 36.48 -0.78 -10.50
C ALA A 105 35.36 -1.53 -9.77
N GLU A 106 35.71 -2.49 -8.91
CA GLU A 106 34.74 -3.24 -8.09
C GLU A 106 33.98 -2.31 -7.12
N ARG A 107 34.66 -1.31 -6.53
CA ARG A 107 33.98 -0.30 -5.70
C ARG A 107 33.02 0.57 -6.51
N ALA A 108 33.29 0.84 -7.78
CA ALA A 108 32.37 1.60 -8.62
C ALA A 108 31.10 0.79 -8.93
N GLU A 109 31.25 -0.50 -9.21
CA GLU A 109 30.13 -1.40 -9.48
C GLU A 109 29.25 -1.63 -8.25
N LEU A 110 29.86 -1.88 -7.08
CA LEU A 110 29.13 -2.02 -5.82
C LEU A 110 28.33 -0.75 -5.49
N ASN A 111 28.91 0.43 -5.72
CA ASN A 111 28.20 1.68 -5.52
C ASN A 111 27.00 1.81 -6.48
N LEU A 112 27.16 1.42 -7.74
CA LEU A 112 26.07 1.43 -8.71
C LEU A 112 24.92 0.51 -8.28
N GLN A 113 25.24 -0.71 -7.81
CA GLN A 113 24.25 -1.66 -7.29
C GLN A 113 23.50 -1.09 -6.08
N LEU A 114 24.21 -0.46 -5.12
CA LEU A 114 23.57 0.16 -3.96
C LEU A 114 22.61 1.28 -4.33
N GLU A 115 23.00 2.15 -5.28
CA GLU A 115 22.12 3.21 -5.78
C GLU A 115 20.91 2.62 -6.51
N MET A 116 21.08 1.54 -7.30
CA MET A 116 19.96 0.85 -7.96
C MET A 116 18.98 0.23 -6.97
N VAL A 117 19.47 -0.41 -5.91
CA VAL A 117 18.62 -0.98 -4.85
C VAL A 117 17.81 0.12 -4.17
N ASP A 118 18.42 1.26 -3.87
CA ASP A 118 17.73 2.40 -3.27
C ASP A 118 16.66 2.99 -4.22
N GLN A 119 16.91 3.06 -5.53
CA GLN A 119 15.92 3.47 -6.53
C GLN A 119 14.72 2.52 -6.58
N ILE A 120 14.95 1.20 -6.49
CA ILE A 120 13.88 0.20 -6.43
C ILE A 120 13.06 0.37 -5.14
N ASP A 121 13.72 0.56 -3.98
CA ASP A 121 13.05 0.81 -2.70
C ASP A 121 12.18 2.09 -2.74
N MET A 122 12.65 3.15 -3.41
CA MET A 122 11.87 4.37 -3.60
C MET A 122 10.61 4.14 -4.46
N ILE A 123 10.71 3.37 -5.54
CA ILE A 123 9.56 3.03 -6.38
C ILE A 123 8.59 2.13 -5.62
N ASN A 124 9.08 1.12 -4.88
CA ASN A 124 8.25 0.27 -4.04
C ASN A 124 7.51 1.08 -2.97
N ARG A 125 8.18 2.02 -2.31
CA ARG A 125 7.53 2.94 -1.35
C ARG A 125 6.47 3.81 -2.02
N ARG A 126 6.69 4.23 -3.27
CA ARG A 126 5.68 4.97 -4.06
C ARG A 126 4.48 4.08 -4.39
N LEU A 127 4.69 2.83 -4.77
CA LEU A 127 3.62 1.85 -5.01
C LEU A 127 2.80 1.61 -3.74
N GLU A 128 3.46 1.42 -2.59
CA GLU A 128 2.79 1.23 -1.29
C GLU A 128 1.98 2.48 -0.91
N TRP A 129 2.52 3.68 -1.20
CA TRP A 129 1.79 4.93 -1.04
C TRP A 129 0.56 5.01 -1.94
N MET A 130 0.64 4.59 -3.21
CA MET A 130 -0.52 4.51 -4.10
C MET A 130 -1.56 3.51 -3.57
N ALA A 131 -1.13 2.36 -3.07
CA ALA A 131 -2.01 1.36 -2.46
C ALA A 131 -2.76 1.92 -1.25
N SER A 132 -2.05 2.64 -0.37
CA SER A 132 -2.67 3.32 0.77
C SER A 132 -3.72 4.34 0.33
N ASN A 133 -3.38 5.21 -0.62
CA ASN A 133 -4.33 6.21 -1.13
C ASN A 133 -5.56 5.57 -1.79
N ALA A 134 -5.36 4.49 -2.56
CA ALA A 134 -6.44 3.71 -3.17
C ALA A 134 -7.36 3.07 -2.11
N LEU A 135 -6.81 2.58 -0.99
CA LEU A 135 -7.60 2.01 0.10
C LEU A 135 -8.27 3.08 0.98
N VAL A 136 -7.60 4.20 1.26
CA VAL A 136 -8.10 5.24 2.16
C VAL A 136 -9.13 6.13 1.48
N SER A 137 -8.83 6.66 0.29
CA SER A 137 -9.69 7.64 -0.39
C SER A 137 -10.29 7.14 -1.71
N ALA A 138 -9.83 5.98 -2.22
CA ALA A 138 -10.12 5.51 -3.58
C ALA A 138 -9.76 6.53 -4.67
N THR A 139 -8.81 7.41 -4.36
CA THR A 139 -8.22 8.33 -5.31
C THR A 139 -6.70 8.30 -5.18
N VAL A 140 -6.00 8.51 -6.28
CA VAL A 140 -4.55 8.75 -6.28
C VAL A 140 -4.31 10.08 -6.95
N THR A 141 -3.76 11.04 -6.20
CA THR A 141 -3.40 12.34 -6.75
C THR A 141 -1.95 12.29 -7.20
N VAL A 142 -1.74 12.35 -8.51
CA VAL A 142 -0.40 12.35 -9.10
C VAL A 142 0.02 13.80 -9.32
N THR A 143 1.08 14.21 -8.63
CA THR A 143 1.72 15.52 -8.77
C THR A 143 3.21 15.34 -8.99
N GLY A 144 3.81 16.16 -9.86
CA GLY A 144 5.26 16.15 -10.07
C GLY A 144 5.73 17.41 -10.79
N GLU A 145 7.02 17.70 -10.68
CA GLU A 145 7.65 18.76 -11.46
C GLU A 145 7.55 18.44 -12.96
N GLY A 146 6.97 19.35 -13.75
CA GLY A 146 6.72 19.12 -15.18
C GLY A 146 5.56 18.16 -15.49
N TYR A 147 4.77 17.77 -14.49
CA TYR A 147 3.57 16.93 -14.66
C TYR A 147 2.33 17.65 -14.10
N GLU A 148 1.29 17.79 -14.92
CA GLU A 148 0.04 18.40 -14.46
C GLU A 148 -0.59 17.56 -13.34
N THR A 149 -1.05 18.22 -12.28
CA THR A 149 -1.70 17.54 -11.16
C THR A 149 -2.95 16.82 -11.65
N LYS A 150 -2.96 15.50 -11.58
CA LYS A 150 -4.09 14.67 -12.02
C LYS A 150 -4.60 13.84 -10.85
N VAL A 151 -5.89 13.94 -10.58
CA VAL A 151 -6.58 13.08 -9.62
C VAL A 151 -7.16 11.89 -10.38
N VAL A 152 -6.64 10.70 -10.10
CA VAL A 152 -7.23 9.44 -10.57
C VAL A 152 -8.26 9.03 -9.52
N ASN A 153 -9.54 9.11 -9.86
CA ASN A 153 -10.62 8.65 -8.99
C ASN A 153 -11.15 7.30 -9.51
N PHE A 154 -11.12 6.28 -8.66
CA PHE A 154 -11.57 4.93 -8.99
C PHE A 154 -13.08 4.73 -8.85
N GLY A 155 -13.81 5.72 -8.34
CA GLY A 155 -15.27 5.73 -8.30
C GLY A 155 -15.87 4.93 -7.15
N ARG A 156 -15.25 4.94 -5.96
CA ARG A 156 -15.83 4.30 -4.78
C ARG A 156 -17.14 4.96 -4.36
N ALA A 157 -18.11 4.16 -3.96
CA ALA A 157 -19.35 4.65 -3.36
C ALA A 157 -19.04 5.52 -2.12
N ALA A 158 -19.68 6.69 -2.02
CA ALA A 158 -19.39 7.66 -0.97
C ALA A 158 -19.62 7.11 0.45
N GLU A 159 -20.59 6.20 0.62
CA GLU A 159 -20.90 5.54 1.90
C GLU A 159 -19.81 4.58 2.41
N LEU A 160 -18.82 4.26 1.58
CA LEU A 160 -17.64 3.43 1.93
C LEU A 160 -16.41 4.28 2.28
N THR A 161 -16.54 5.61 2.32
CA THR A 161 -15.52 6.53 2.85
C THR A 161 -16.10 7.26 4.05
N VAL A 162 -15.94 6.68 5.23
CA VAL A 162 -16.62 7.12 6.46
C VAL A 162 -15.72 8.07 7.26
N THR A 163 -16.30 9.12 7.81
CA THR A 163 -15.63 9.99 8.79
C THR A 163 -16.55 10.19 9.97
N LEU A 164 -16.22 9.58 11.11
CA LEU A 164 -16.98 9.72 12.35
C LEU A 164 -16.66 11.07 12.99
N SER A 165 -17.68 11.69 13.57
CA SER A 165 -17.57 13.03 14.17
C SER A 165 -18.41 13.13 15.44
N GLY A 166 -18.10 14.09 16.30
CA GLY A 166 -18.84 14.30 17.54
C GLY A 166 -18.86 13.05 18.43
N SER A 167 -20.06 12.64 18.86
CA SER A 167 -20.31 11.47 19.72
C SER A 167 -20.10 10.13 19.02
N ASP A 168 -20.05 10.11 17.69
CA ASP A 168 -19.95 8.86 16.91
C ASP A 168 -18.50 8.35 16.87
N LYS A 169 -17.53 9.19 17.25
CA LYS A 169 -16.12 8.80 17.32
C LYS A 169 -15.92 7.69 18.35
N TRP A 170 -15.05 6.74 18.01
CA TRP A 170 -14.69 5.69 18.93
C TRP A 170 -14.00 6.28 20.16
N PRO A 171 -14.45 5.94 21.38
CA PRO A 171 -13.91 6.53 22.59
C PRO A 171 -12.46 6.07 22.79
N ILE A 172 -11.57 7.03 23.02
CA ILE A 172 -10.17 6.77 23.41
C ILE A 172 -10.02 6.56 24.93
N GLN A 173 -11.10 6.78 25.69
CA GLN A 173 -11.20 6.53 27.12
C GLN A 173 -12.63 6.07 27.41
N VAL A 174 -12.77 5.03 28.23
CA VAL A 174 -14.05 4.50 28.69
C VAL A 174 -13.99 4.37 30.21
N ASP A 175 -14.96 4.96 30.90
CA ASP A 175 -15.04 4.90 32.36
C ASP A 175 -15.16 3.45 32.85
N ALA A 176 -14.54 3.15 34.00
CA ALA A 176 -14.60 1.83 34.59
C ALA A 176 -16.06 1.40 34.86
N GLY A 177 -16.44 0.23 34.35
CA GLY A 177 -17.79 -0.32 34.52
C GLY A 177 -18.82 0.19 33.52
N LYS A 178 -18.44 1.02 32.54
CA LYS A 178 -19.32 1.40 31.43
C LYS A 178 -19.15 0.45 30.24
N THR A 179 -20.27 0.15 29.59
CA THR A 179 -20.32 -0.63 28.35
C THR A 179 -19.99 0.27 27.17
N ASN A 180 -19.17 -0.24 26.25
CA ASN A 180 -18.84 0.38 24.97
C ASN A 180 -18.85 -0.69 23.89
N THR A 181 -19.73 -0.57 22.91
CA THR A 181 -19.88 -1.52 21.78
C THR A 181 -19.75 -0.83 20.41
N GLN A 182 -19.51 0.49 20.42
CA GLN A 182 -19.53 1.31 19.21
C GLN A 182 -18.57 0.77 18.13
N PRO A 183 -17.31 0.40 18.44
CA PRO A 183 -16.43 -0.19 17.43
C PRO A 183 -16.96 -1.48 16.79
N SER A 184 -17.50 -2.40 17.57
CA SER A 184 -18.07 -3.65 17.04
C SER A 184 -19.33 -3.41 16.21
N ASP A 185 -20.23 -2.54 16.66
CA ASP A 185 -21.47 -2.20 15.95
C ASP A 185 -21.16 -1.52 14.60
N ASP A 186 -20.20 -0.60 14.58
CA ASP A 186 -19.77 0.10 13.36
C ASP A 186 -19.16 -0.86 12.32
N ILE A 187 -18.33 -1.82 12.76
CA ILE A 187 -17.71 -2.79 11.85
C ILE A 187 -18.77 -3.70 11.20
N GLU A 188 -19.78 -4.12 11.95
CA GLU A 188 -20.89 -4.92 11.43
C GLU A 188 -21.68 -4.15 10.35
N ASP A 189 -22.00 -2.88 10.64
CA ASP A 189 -22.67 -1.99 9.69
C ASP A 189 -21.84 -1.77 8.42
N TRP A 190 -20.54 -1.52 8.57
CA TRP A 190 -19.62 -1.31 7.45
C TRP A 190 -19.46 -2.56 6.59
N ALA A 191 -19.40 -3.74 7.19
CA ALA A 191 -19.41 -5.01 6.47
C ALA A 191 -20.66 -5.17 5.61
N GLY A 192 -21.83 -4.84 6.17
CA GLY A 192 -23.10 -4.82 5.44
C GLY A 192 -23.09 -3.87 4.23
N ARG A 193 -22.47 -2.68 4.37
CA ARG A 193 -22.32 -1.71 3.27
C ARG A 193 -21.43 -2.23 2.15
N ILE A 194 -20.29 -2.85 2.48
CA ILE A 194 -19.40 -3.46 1.47
C ILE A 194 -20.15 -4.54 0.71
N LEU A 195 -20.80 -5.46 1.42
CA LEU A 195 -21.56 -6.57 0.82
C LEU A 195 -22.70 -6.06 -0.06
N LYS A 196 -23.38 -4.98 0.33
CA LYS A 196 -24.47 -4.38 -0.45
C LYS A 196 -23.98 -3.74 -1.76
N ASN A 197 -22.86 -3.01 -1.72
CA ASN A 197 -22.34 -2.26 -2.87
C ASN A 197 -21.53 -3.11 -3.85
N SER A 198 -20.84 -4.14 -3.37
CA SER A 198 -19.91 -4.93 -4.19
C SER A 198 -20.25 -6.42 -4.26
N GLY A 199 -21.00 -6.94 -3.29
CA GLY A 199 -21.17 -8.38 -3.11
C GLY A 199 -19.93 -9.09 -2.55
N ALA A 200 -18.84 -8.37 -2.29
CA ALA A 200 -17.63 -8.90 -1.67
C ALA A 200 -17.79 -9.01 -0.15
N ALA A 201 -17.07 -9.96 0.46
CA ALA A 201 -16.93 -10.07 1.90
C ALA A 201 -15.55 -9.56 2.32
N ALA A 202 -15.52 -8.59 3.24
CA ALA A 202 -14.27 -8.20 3.88
C ALA A 202 -13.80 -9.30 4.84
N THR A 203 -12.51 -9.59 4.84
CA THR A 203 -11.85 -10.61 5.67
C THR A 203 -10.73 -10.04 6.52
N ASP A 204 -10.27 -8.82 6.22
CA ASP A 204 -9.14 -8.19 6.89
C ASP A 204 -9.53 -6.80 7.34
N ILE A 205 -9.19 -6.48 8.59
CA ILE A 205 -9.32 -5.14 9.16
C ILE A 205 -7.93 -4.62 9.50
N VAL A 206 -7.57 -3.48 8.91
CA VAL A 206 -6.29 -2.80 9.12
C VAL A 206 -6.52 -1.56 9.97
N PHE A 207 -5.93 -1.56 11.15
CA PHE A 207 -5.95 -0.47 12.10
C PHE A 207 -4.66 0.33 12.06
N THR A 208 -4.79 1.61 12.38
CA THR A 208 -3.69 2.47 12.81
C THR A 208 -3.62 2.48 14.34
N THR A 209 -2.58 3.10 14.90
CA THR A 209 -2.34 3.05 16.34
C THR A 209 -3.49 3.63 17.17
N LYS A 210 -4.08 4.76 16.78
CA LYS A 210 -5.21 5.34 17.50
C LYS A 210 -6.48 4.51 17.37
N SER A 211 -6.81 4.04 16.17
CA SER A 211 -8.01 3.24 15.97
C SER A 211 -7.91 1.88 16.69
N TRP A 212 -6.73 1.25 16.71
CA TRP A 212 -6.49 0.03 17.50
C TRP A 212 -6.66 0.24 19.00
N LYS A 213 -6.17 1.38 19.53
CA LYS A 213 -6.35 1.72 20.96
C LYS A 213 -7.82 1.89 21.31
N ALA A 214 -8.59 2.58 20.46
CA ALA A 214 -10.02 2.77 20.68
C ALA A 214 -10.81 1.45 20.54
N PHE A 215 -10.48 0.63 19.54
CA PHE A 215 -11.08 -0.70 19.34
C PHE A 215 -10.89 -1.64 20.54
N ARG A 216 -9.70 -1.63 21.16
CA ARG A 216 -9.43 -2.43 22.36
C ARG A 216 -10.24 -2.04 23.59
N LEU A 217 -10.85 -0.86 23.58
CA LEU A 217 -11.75 -0.39 24.65
C LEU A 217 -13.20 -0.83 24.42
N ASP A 218 -13.50 -1.53 23.33
CA ASP A 218 -14.78 -2.21 23.15
C ASP A 218 -14.91 -3.33 24.19
N THR A 219 -15.98 -3.25 24.97
CA THR A 219 -16.27 -4.19 26.07
C THR A 219 -16.59 -5.60 25.57
N THR A 220 -17.24 -5.74 24.41
CA THR A 220 -17.52 -7.06 23.84
C THR A 220 -16.22 -7.79 23.50
N ILE A 221 -15.25 -7.05 22.97
CA ILE A 221 -13.96 -7.58 22.55
C ILE A 221 -13.05 -7.85 23.74
N LYS A 222 -13.03 -6.90 24.70
CA LYS A 222 -12.28 -7.04 25.94
C LYS A 222 -12.68 -8.30 26.69
N ASP A 223 -13.98 -8.54 26.83
CA ASP A 223 -14.50 -9.63 27.63
C ASP A 223 -14.52 -10.97 26.88
N THR A 224 -14.62 -11.00 25.55
CA THR A 224 -14.65 -12.27 24.80
C THR A 224 -13.28 -12.70 24.29
N ALA A 225 -12.57 -11.81 23.59
CA ALA A 225 -11.41 -12.17 22.77
C ALA A 225 -10.05 -11.86 23.45
N ILE A 226 -10.03 -11.00 24.47
CA ILE A 226 -8.80 -10.55 25.15
C ILE A 226 -8.63 -11.21 26.52
N THR A 227 -9.65 -11.25 27.38
CA THR A 227 -9.54 -11.78 28.76
C THR A 227 -9.71 -13.29 28.85
N PHE A 228 -10.53 -13.90 28.00
CA PHE A 228 -10.81 -15.34 28.03
C PHE A 228 -10.50 -16.11 26.73
N PRO A 229 -9.30 -15.96 26.12
CA PRO A 229 -8.96 -16.69 24.89
C PRO A 229 -8.99 -18.22 25.07
N ALA A 230 -8.78 -18.70 26.31
CA ALA A 230 -8.81 -20.13 26.64
C ALA A 230 -10.21 -20.77 26.65
N LEU A 231 -11.29 -19.97 26.71
CA LEU A 231 -12.67 -20.48 26.66
C LEU A 231 -13.16 -20.73 25.22
N GLY A 232 -12.39 -20.31 24.21
CA GLY A 232 -12.68 -20.52 22.79
C GLY A 232 -11.42 -20.82 21.97
N PRO A 233 -10.79 -22.01 22.13
CA PRO A 233 -9.52 -22.34 21.48
C PRO A 233 -9.55 -22.35 19.93
N PHE A 234 -10.74 -22.40 19.32
CA PHE A 234 -10.97 -22.27 17.87
C PHE A 234 -11.77 -21.01 17.50
N GLY A 235 -11.91 -20.04 18.42
CA GLY A 235 -12.71 -18.83 18.27
C GLY A 235 -11.88 -17.55 18.24
N ASN A 236 -12.51 -16.43 18.64
CA ASN A 236 -11.88 -15.11 18.65
C ASN A 236 -10.67 -15.06 19.58
N GLN A 237 -9.48 -14.81 19.04
CA GLN A 237 -8.24 -14.69 19.79
C GLN A 237 -7.51 -13.42 19.37
N ILE A 238 -7.36 -12.49 20.29
CA ILE A 238 -6.70 -11.21 20.03
C ILE A 238 -5.51 -11.01 20.96
N ASN A 239 -4.36 -10.71 20.39
CA ASN A 239 -3.19 -10.27 21.12
C ASN A 239 -3.24 -8.75 21.36
N ALA A 240 -3.70 -8.37 22.55
CA ALA A 240 -3.75 -6.97 22.98
C ALA A 240 -2.36 -6.39 23.33
N GLY A 241 -1.31 -7.21 23.35
CA GLY A 241 0.05 -6.81 23.66
C GLY A 241 0.62 -5.81 22.66
N THR A 242 1.51 -4.95 23.15
CA THR A 242 2.29 -4.07 22.28
C THR A 242 3.27 -4.91 21.49
N GLN A 243 3.22 -4.78 20.17
CA GLN A 243 4.14 -5.42 19.25
C GLN A 243 4.45 -4.38 18.18
N VAL A 244 5.74 -4.10 18.01
CA VAL A 244 6.25 -3.19 16.99
C VAL A 244 7.14 -4.04 16.10
N GLN A 245 6.73 -4.18 14.84
CA GLN A 245 7.50 -4.86 13.81
C GLN A 245 7.46 -4.01 12.55
N LYS A 246 8.36 -4.28 11.62
CA LYS A 246 8.32 -3.66 10.30
C LYS A 246 7.11 -4.19 9.53
N GLY A 247 6.38 -3.31 8.84
CA GLY A 247 5.17 -3.68 8.12
C GLY A 247 3.96 -3.87 9.04
N ALA A 248 2.98 -4.67 8.60
CA ALA A 248 1.80 -4.96 9.40
C ALA A 248 2.09 -6.00 10.50
N VAL A 249 1.51 -5.76 11.66
CA VAL A 249 1.54 -6.66 12.81
C VAL A 249 0.20 -7.36 12.93
N TYR A 250 0.20 -8.68 12.83
CA TYR A 250 -0.99 -9.48 13.08
C TYR A 250 -1.41 -9.38 14.55
N LYS A 251 -2.66 -9.02 14.80
CA LYS A 251 -3.24 -8.89 16.14
C LYS A 251 -4.15 -10.03 16.53
N GLY A 252 -4.54 -10.88 15.59
CA GLY A 252 -5.38 -12.04 15.86
C GLY A 252 -6.63 -12.05 15.00
N HIS A 253 -7.56 -12.90 15.38
CA HIS A 253 -8.78 -13.19 14.62
C HIS A 253 -10.02 -12.85 15.45
N TRP A 254 -11.00 -12.20 14.82
CA TRP A 254 -12.27 -11.84 15.44
C TRP A 254 -13.42 -11.96 14.44
N GLY A 255 -14.35 -12.88 14.70
CA GLY A 255 -15.48 -13.17 13.82
C GLY A 255 -15.00 -13.81 12.52
N ASN A 256 -15.12 -13.07 11.42
CA ASN A 256 -14.59 -13.44 10.09
C ASN A 256 -13.33 -12.64 9.73
N TYR A 257 -12.81 -11.83 10.66
CA TYR A 257 -11.79 -10.84 10.38
C TYR A 257 -10.44 -11.18 10.98
N ASP A 258 -9.42 -11.10 10.14
CA ASP A 258 -8.04 -10.99 10.55
C ASP A 258 -7.72 -9.52 10.87
N LEU A 259 -7.23 -9.28 12.08
CA LEU A 259 -6.94 -7.95 12.59
C LEU A 259 -5.46 -7.62 12.42
N TRP A 260 -5.17 -6.48 11.80
CA TRP A 260 -3.81 -6.03 11.51
C TRP A 260 -3.58 -4.63 12.08
N LEU A 261 -2.41 -4.39 12.65
CA LEU A 261 -1.93 -3.06 12.98
C LEU A 261 -0.88 -2.67 11.96
N TYR A 262 -1.11 -1.62 11.18
CA TYR A 262 -0.17 -1.14 10.18
C TYR A 262 0.23 0.31 10.48
N ASN A 263 1.53 0.51 10.68
CA ASN A 263 2.13 1.84 10.76
C ASN A 263 3.41 1.81 9.92
N ASP A 264 3.42 2.57 8.83
CA ASP A 264 4.62 2.86 8.06
C ASP A 264 4.64 4.36 7.75
N TRP A 265 5.80 4.85 7.33
CA TRP A 265 6.04 6.25 7.04
C TRP A 265 6.72 6.43 5.68
N TYR A 266 6.52 7.60 5.10
CA TYR A 266 7.21 8.05 3.89
C TYR A 266 7.60 9.52 4.04
N ILE A 267 8.58 9.96 3.26
CA ILE A 267 8.90 11.38 3.15
C ILE A 267 8.21 11.91 1.91
N ASP A 268 7.40 12.95 2.09
CA ASP A 268 6.75 13.63 0.98
C ASP A 268 7.76 14.52 0.24
N PRO A 269 7.99 14.34 -1.06
CA PRO A 269 8.95 15.13 -1.81
C PRO A 269 8.60 16.62 -1.90
N VAL A 270 7.36 17.02 -1.64
CA VAL A 270 6.91 18.42 -1.74
C VAL A 270 7.42 19.26 -0.57
N ASP A 271 7.35 18.73 0.66
CA ASP A 271 7.74 19.44 1.88
C ASP A 271 8.92 18.79 2.64
N ASN A 272 9.37 17.62 2.19
CA ASN A 272 10.44 16.84 2.80
C ASN A 272 10.17 16.45 4.27
N ILE A 273 8.89 16.27 4.64
CA ILE A 273 8.46 15.87 5.98
C ILE A 273 8.07 14.39 5.99
N GLU A 274 8.45 13.66 7.05
CA GLU A 274 8.02 12.27 7.28
C GLU A 274 6.54 12.24 7.70
N LYS A 275 5.70 11.59 6.90
CA LYS A 275 4.25 11.46 7.07
C LYS A 275 3.87 9.98 7.21
N PRO A 276 2.81 9.66 7.96
CA PRO A 276 2.31 8.29 8.04
C PRO A 276 1.69 7.86 6.72
N MET A 277 1.89 6.61 6.33
CA MET A 277 1.38 6.03 5.09
C MET A 277 -0.16 5.99 5.09
N ILE A 278 -0.77 5.64 6.22
CA ILE A 278 -2.21 5.70 6.47
C ILE A 278 -2.45 6.74 7.58
N PRO A 279 -3.40 7.68 7.41
CA PRO A 279 -3.72 8.66 8.46
C PRO A 279 -4.07 7.97 9.79
N ASP A 280 -3.43 8.43 10.88
CA ASP A 280 -3.66 7.84 12.21
C ASP A 280 -5.07 8.15 12.71
N GLY A 281 -5.78 7.12 13.19
CA GLY A 281 -7.22 7.16 13.46
C GLY A 281 -8.06 6.52 12.36
N SER A 282 -7.47 6.02 11.27
CA SER A 282 -8.19 5.28 10.23
C SER A 282 -8.29 3.78 10.52
N VAL A 283 -9.36 3.18 10.00
CA VAL A 283 -9.63 1.75 9.89
C VAL A 283 -9.93 1.44 8.43
N ILE A 284 -9.33 0.38 7.89
CA ILE A 284 -9.61 -0.09 6.53
C ILE A 284 -10.17 -1.50 6.64
N MET A 285 -11.27 -1.76 5.93
CA MET A 285 -11.85 -3.08 5.78
C MET A 285 -11.77 -3.49 4.31
N SER A 286 -11.19 -4.66 4.04
CA SER A 286 -11.05 -5.19 2.68
C SER A 286 -10.83 -6.70 2.73
N GLY A 287 -10.59 -7.32 1.57
CA GLY A 287 -10.30 -8.74 1.45
C GLY A 287 -9.78 -9.10 0.07
N ALA A 288 -9.58 -10.39 -0.17
CA ALA A 288 -9.07 -10.91 -1.45
C ALA A 288 -9.95 -10.54 -2.66
N ASP A 289 -11.26 -10.34 -2.43
CA ASP A 289 -12.23 -9.95 -3.45
C ASP A 289 -12.01 -8.55 -4.05
N LEU A 290 -11.17 -7.72 -3.43
CA LEU A 290 -10.74 -6.44 -4.02
C LEU A 290 -9.99 -6.65 -5.35
N MET A 291 -9.26 -7.76 -5.46
CA MET A 291 -8.49 -8.17 -6.63
C MET A 291 -7.62 -7.04 -7.20
N GLY A 292 -6.96 -6.27 -6.33
CA GLY A 292 -6.19 -5.11 -6.73
C GLY A 292 -5.08 -5.47 -7.73
N THR A 293 -4.78 -4.51 -8.60
CA THR A 293 -3.82 -4.68 -9.70
C THR A 293 -2.75 -3.60 -9.64
N ARG A 294 -1.48 -4.02 -9.73
CA ARG A 294 -0.32 -3.16 -9.98
C ARG A 294 -0.10 -3.13 -11.48
N ALA A 295 -0.51 -2.04 -12.10
CA ALA A 295 -0.38 -1.88 -13.53
C ALA A 295 0.84 -1.03 -13.86
N PHE A 296 1.59 -1.44 -14.87
CA PHE A 296 2.76 -0.74 -15.39
C PHE A 296 2.51 -0.42 -16.86
N GLY A 297 2.47 0.87 -17.19
CA GLY A 297 2.40 1.32 -18.58
C GLY A 297 3.75 1.21 -19.29
N ALA A 298 3.72 1.30 -20.61
CA ALA A 298 4.93 1.25 -21.43
C ALA A 298 5.97 2.32 -21.05
N ILE A 299 7.24 1.95 -21.11
CA ILE A 299 8.38 2.84 -20.85
C ILE A 299 8.72 3.60 -22.13
N ILE A 300 8.51 4.92 -22.16
CA ILE A 300 8.77 5.76 -23.33
C ILE A 300 10.27 6.09 -23.42
N ASP A 301 11.09 5.10 -23.73
CA ASP A 301 12.53 5.23 -23.97
C ASP A 301 12.99 4.21 -25.03
N PRO A 302 13.60 4.65 -26.15
CA PRO A 302 14.09 3.77 -27.21
C PRO A 302 15.06 2.69 -26.73
N ALA A 303 15.79 2.92 -25.63
CA ALA A 303 16.74 1.94 -25.09
C ALA A 303 16.06 0.68 -24.54
N PHE A 304 14.75 0.71 -24.33
CA PHE A 304 13.94 -0.42 -23.88
C PHE A 304 12.90 -0.83 -24.93
N ASP A 305 13.06 -0.42 -26.19
CA ASP A 305 12.15 -0.72 -27.30
C ASP A 305 10.68 -0.36 -27.03
N TYR A 306 10.45 0.66 -26.18
CA TYR A 306 9.11 1.05 -25.72
C TYR A 306 8.34 -0.07 -24.99
N GLY A 307 9.06 -1.01 -24.37
CA GLY A 307 8.49 -2.21 -23.77
C GLY A 307 7.80 -2.00 -22.42
N PRO A 308 7.05 -3.02 -21.96
CA PRO A 308 6.22 -2.94 -20.76
C PRO A 308 7.02 -3.42 -19.54
N LEU A 309 7.91 -2.58 -19.03
CA LEU A 309 8.79 -2.95 -17.91
C LEU A 309 8.32 -2.31 -16.59
N ALA A 310 8.16 -3.12 -15.55
CA ALA A 310 7.92 -2.59 -14.19
C ALA A 310 9.09 -1.71 -13.68
N PHE A 311 10.32 -2.10 -14.00
CA PHE A 311 11.54 -1.35 -13.66
C PHE A 311 12.49 -1.33 -14.86
N ALA A 312 12.85 -0.13 -15.32
CA ALA A 312 13.71 0.07 -16.48
C ALA A 312 14.98 0.84 -16.10
N PRO A 313 16.02 0.13 -15.57
CA PRO A 313 17.29 0.75 -15.19
C PRO A 313 18.17 1.04 -16.41
N LYS A 314 18.67 2.26 -16.51
CA LYS A 314 19.59 2.71 -17.56
C LYS A 314 20.80 3.37 -16.94
N SER A 315 22.00 2.99 -17.40
CA SER A 315 23.26 3.63 -17.01
C SER A 315 24.04 4.02 -18.26
N TRP A 316 24.60 5.22 -18.27
CA TRP A 316 25.46 5.70 -19.35
C TRP A 316 26.59 6.58 -18.80
N LEU A 317 27.65 6.74 -19.59
CA LEU A 317 28.74 7.64 -19.27
C LEU A 317 28.54 8.93 -20.07
N GLU A 318 28.46 10.05 -19.37
CA GLU A 318 28.64 11.37 -19.96
C GLU A 318 30.14 11.62 -20.08
N HIS A 319 30.57 12.22 -21.18
CA HIS A 319 31.99 12.39 -21.46
C HIS A 319 32.55 13.73 -20.99
N ASP A 320 31.72 14.76 -20.84
CA ASP A 320 32.15 16.12 -20.48
C ASP A 320 31.13 16.85 -19.57
N PRO A 321 31.32 16.85 -18.23
CA PRO A 321 32.38 16.17 -17.50
C PRO A 321 32.19 14.64 -17.49
N ALA A 322 33.28 13.89 -17.42
CA ALA A 322 33.25 12.43 -17.35
C ALA A 322 32.50 11.95 -16.09
N GLN A 323 31.24 11.56 -16.24
CA GLN A 323 30.41 11.12 -15.13
C GLN A 323 29.44 10.03 -15.55
N ARG A 324 29.36 8.97 -14.76
CA ARG A 324 28.33 7.94 -14.95
C ARG A 324 27.01 8.46 -14.39
N PHE A 325 25.95 8.36 -15.17
CA PHE A 325 24.58 8.57 -14.72
C PHE A 325 23.87 7.22 -14.59
N LEU A 326 23.01 7.14 -13.59
CA LEU A 326 22.08 6.04 -13.39
C LEU A 326 20.67 6.62 -13.39
N MET A 327 19.77 6.00 -14.13
CA MET A 327 18.36 6.39 -14.18
C MET A 327 17.48 5.16 -14.04
N MET A 328 16.53 5.21 -13.11
CA MET A 328 15.47 4.21 -13.01
C MET A 328 14.18 4.82 -13.54
N GLN A 329 13.53 4.12 -14.46
CA GLN A 329 12.24 4.50 -15.02
C GLN A 329 11.18 3.47 -14.65
N SER A 330 9.97 3.94 -14.37
CA SER A 330 8.80 3.09 -14.14
C SER A 330 7.53 3.91 -14.43
N SER A 331 6.47 3.26 -14.90
CA SER A 331 5.17 3.91 -15.12
C SER A 331 4.04 3.20 -14.35
N PRO A 332 4.07 3.23 -13.00
CA PRO A 332 3.15 2.43 -12.21
C PRO A 332 1.82 3.14 -11.91
N LEU A 333 0.76 2.34 -11.74
CA LEU A 333 -0.49 2.73 -11.11
C LEU A 333 -1.06 1.53 -10.33
N VAL A 334 -1.43 1.76 -9.07
CA VAL A 334 -2.09 0.75 -8.24
C VAL A 334 -3.60 0.96 -8.32
N ILE A 335 -4.31 -0.02 -8.87
CA ILE A 335 -5.73 0.08 -9.20
C ILE A 335 -6.54 -0.92 -8.34
N PRO A 336 -7.51 -0.45 -7.56
CA PRO A 336 -8.46 -1.32 -6.87
C PRO A 336 -9.51 -1.82 -7.88
N SER A 337 -9.30 -3.02 -8.44
CA SER A 337 -10.16 -3.56 -9.51
C SER A 337 -11.64 -3.60 -9.13
N ARG A 338 -11.97 -3.98 -7.89
CA ARG A 338 -13.32 -3.81 -7.31
C ARG A 338 -13.30 -2.75 -6.22
N VAL A 339 -13.31 -1.48 -6.62
CA VAL A 339 -13.18 -0.34 -5.69
C VAL A 339 -14.14 -0.37 -4.48
N ASN A 340 -15.37 -0.91 -4.64
CA ASN A 340 -16.38 -1.01 -3.59
C ASN A 340 -16.20 -2.23 -2.65
N ALA A 341 -15.22 -3.10 -2.90
CA ALA A 341 -14.85 -4.20 -2.01
C ALA A 341 -13.90 -3.76 -0.87
N ALA A 342 -13.63 -2.46 -0.76
CA ALA A 342 -12.88 -1.86 0.32
C ALA A 342 -13.63 -0.67 0.92
N LEU A 343 -13.47 -0.46 2.22
CA LEU A 343 -14.01 0.66 2.98
C LEU A 343 -12.90 1.26 3.85
N CYS A 344 -12.91 2.58 4.00
CA CYS A 344 -12.07 3.25 4.99
C CYS A 344 -12.93 4.15 5.88
N ALA A 345 -12.71 4.06 7.19
CA ALA A 345 -13.35 4.89 8.20
C ALA A 345 -12.31 5.66 9.01
N THR A 346 -12.50 6.96 9.19
CA THR A 346 -11.75 7.75 10.20
C THR A 346 -12.57 7.79 11.47
N VAL A 347 -12.06 7.17 12.54
CA VAL A 347 -12.87 6.81 13.72
C VAL A 347 -12.52 7.58 15.00
N VAL A 348 -11.38 8.28 15.05
CA VAL A 348 -10.90 9.02 16.24
C VAL A 348 -10.61 10.47 15.91
#